data_AF-R4S3A3-F1
#
_entry.id   AF-R4S3A3-F1
#
_cell.length_a   1.000
_cell.length_b   1.000
_cell.length_c   1.000
_cell.angle_alpha   90.00
_cell.angle_beta   90.00
_cell.angle_gamma   90.00
#
_symmetry.space_group_name_H-M   'P 1'
#
loop_
_entity.id
_entity.type
_entity.pdbx_description
1 polymer ?
#
loop_
_entity_poly.entity_id
_entity_poly.type
_entity_poly.pdbx_seq_one_letter_code
_entity_poly.pdbx_strand_id
1 'polypeptide(L)'
;GTYWYHSHSGLQEQSGVYGALVIDAKDPEPFVYDRDYVVMLSDWTDEDPARVLSKLKKQSDYYNFHKRTVSDFVDDVSEKGWSAAVADRKMWAEMKMSPTDLADVSGYTYTYLMNGQAPNGNWTGIFKPGEKIRLRFINGSAMTYFDVRIPGLKMTVVAADGQYVKAVSVDEFR
;
A
#
# COMPACT_ATOMS: atom_id res chain seq x y z
N GLY A 1 10.37 0.46 -19.04
CA GLY A 1 10.12 0.18 -17.62
C GLY A 1 8.64 0.20 -17.31
N THR A 2 8.30 0.03 -16.03
CA THR A 2 6.93 0.16 -15.50
C THR A 2 6.79 1.54 -14.89
N TYR A 3 5.83 2.32 -15.39
CA TYR A 3 5.45 3.64 -14.91
C TYR A 3 3.93 3.71 -14.79
N TRP A 4 3.44 4.87 -14.40
CA TRP A 4 2.01 5.17 -14.34
C TRP A 4 1.79 6.66 -14.47
N TYR A 5 0.55 7.06 -14.70
CA TYR A 5 0.12 8.45 -14.71
C TYR A 5 -1.09 8.61 -13.79
N HIS A 6 -1.27 9.82 -13.27
CA HIS A 6 -2.47 10.21 -12.52
C HIS A 6 -2.71 11.72 -12.64
N SER A 7 -3.91 12.15 -12.29
CA SER A 7 -4.22 13.58 -12.22
C SER A 7 -3.52 14.23 -11.03
N HIS A 8 -2.84 15.34 -11.30
CA HIS A 8 -2.32 16.26 -10.29
C HIS A 8 -3.28 17.43 -9.98
N SER A 9 -4.57 17.27 -10.29
CA SER A 9 -5.58 18.29 -10.00
C SER A 9 -6.50 17.83 -8.86
N GLY A 10 -6.41 18.53 -7.73
CA GLY A 10 -7.26 18.28 -6.56
C GLY A 10 -7.12 16.84 -6.07
N LEU A 11 -8.24 16.11 -6.02
CA LEU A 11 -8.33 14.72 -5.54
C LEU A 11 -8.85 13.77 -6.63
N GLN A 12 -8.61 14.12 -7.90
CA GLN A 12 -9.08 13.33 -9.04
C GLN A 12 -8.42 11.96 -9.14
N GLU A 13 -7.17 11.83 -8.70
CA GLU A 13 -6.48 10.54 -8.61
C GLU A 13 -7.28 9.54 -7.76
N GLN A 14 -7.67 9.93 -6.55
CA GLN A 14 -8.50 9.10 -5.67
C GLN A 14 -9.88 8.76 -6.29
N SER A 15 -10.34 9.56 -7.25
CA SER A 15 -11.59 9.32 -7.99
C SER A 15 -11.41 8.42 -9.22
N GLY A 16 -10.23 7.83 -9.43
CA GLY A 16 -9.96 6.90 -10.52
C GLY A 16 -9.23 7.49 -11.73
N VAL A 17 -8.77 8.75 -11.67
CA VAL A 17 -8.03 9.38 -12.79
C VAL A 17 -6.55 9.01 -12.71
N TYR A 18 -6.26 7.75 -13.04
CA TYR A 18 -4.91 7.18 -13.12
C TYR A 18 -4.86 6.01 -14.10
N GLY A 19 -3.65 5.57 -14.44
CA GLY A 19 -3.46 4.37 -15.24
C GLY A 19 -2.00 3.94 -15.35
N ALA A 20 -1.79 2.67 -15.71
CA ALA A 20 -0.46 2.15 -15.96
C ALA A 20 0.13 2.70 -17.26
N LEU A 21 1.43 2.95 -17.25
CA LEU A 21 2.22 3.35 -18.41
C LEU A 21 3.41 2.39 -18.54
N VAL A 22 3.31 1.45 -19.47
CA VAL A 22 4.39 0.51 -19.77
C VAL A 22 5.19 1.04 -20.95
N ILE A 23 6.51 1.14 -20.77
CA ILE A 23 7.45 1.49 -21.83
C ILE A 23 8.29 0.24 -22.11
N ASP A 24 8.17 -0.33 -23.31
CA ASP A 24 8.95 -1.50 -23.68
C ASP A 24 10.43 -1.17 -23.85
N ALA A 25 11.27 -2.15 -23.55
CA ALA A 25 12.70 -2.00 -23.67
C ALA A 25 13.09 -1.92 -25.16
N LYS A 26 13.94 -0.93 -25.50
CA LYS A 26 14.50 -0.82 -26.85
C LYS A 26 15.46 -1.97 -27.15
N ASP A 27 16.30 -2.29 -26.16
CA ASP A 27 17.29 -3.36 -26.22
C ASP A 27 16.83 -4.54 -25.35
N PRO A 28 17.35 -5.76 -25.57
CA PRO A 28 17.00 -6.93 -24.77
C PRO A 28 17.18 -6.69 -23.26
N GLU A 29 16.17 -7.06 -22.48
CA GLU A 29 16.20 -6.94 -21.02
C GLU A 29 17.23 -7.93 -20.42
N PRO A 30 17.81 -7.64 -19.24
CA PRO A 30 18.82 -8.50 -18.60
C PRO A 30 18.23 -9.80 -17.98
N PHE A 31 16.97 -10.12 -18.28
CA PHE A 31 16.25 -11.29 -17.83
C PHE A 31 15.25 -11.73 -18.89
N VAL A 32 14.86 -13.01 -18.83
CA VAL A 32 13.87 -13.61 -19.73
C VAL A 32 12.59 -13.91 -18.97
N TYR A 33 11.45 -13.84 -19.66
CA TYR A 33 10.12 -14.19 -19.16
C TYR A 33 9.26 -14.61 -20.36
N ASP A 34 8.24 -15.42 -20.10
CA ASP A 34 7.33 -15.93 -21.13
C ASP A 34 6.11 -15.02 -21.31
N ARG A 35 5.73 -14.30 -20.24
CA ARG A 35 4.57 -13.42 -20.20
C ARG A 35 4.74 -12.35 -19.13
N ASP A 36 4.09 -11.21 -19.30
CA ASP A 36 3.92 -10.22 -18.25
C ASP A 36 2.47 -9.86 -17.94
N TYR A 37 2.25 -9.37 -16.72
CA TYR A 37 1.00 -8.79 -16.25
C TYR A 37 1.27 -7.48 -15.54
N VAL A 38 0.42 -6.49 -15.78
CA VAL A 38 0.35 -5.29 -14.92
C VAL A 38 -0.55 -5.61 -13.73
N VAL A 39 -0.09 -5.21 -12.55
CA VAL A 39 -0.85 -5.29 -11.30
C VAL A 39 -0.90 -3.88 -10.70
N MET A 40 -1.96 -3.15 -11.02
CA MET A 40 -2.26 -1.83 -10.48
C MET A 40 -3.00 -1.99 -9.15
N LEU A 41 -2.35 -1.63 -8.05
CA LEU A 41 -2.92 -1.58 -6.72
C LEU A 41 -3.43 -0.17 -6.45
N SER A 42 -4.62 -0.06 -5.87
CA SER A 42 -5.24 1.23 -5.54
C SER A 42 -6.16 1.07 -4.33
N ASP A 43 -6.50 2.17 -3.68
CA ASP A 43 -7.57 2.25 -2.69
C ASP A 43 -8.75 3.03 -3.26
N TRP A 44 -9.95 2.66 -2.84
CA TRP A 44 -11.20 3.25 -3.30
C TRP A 44 -12.11 3.57 -2.13
N THR A 45 -12.79 4.71 -2.18
CA THR A 45 -13.84 5.05 -1.22
C THR A 45 -15.08 5.54 -1.96
N ASP A 46 -16.25 5.17 -1.45
CA ASP A 46 -17.52 5.72 -1.91
C ASP A 46 -17.83 7.08 -1.27
N GLU A 47 -17.01 7.54 -0.31
CA GLU A 47 -17.09 8.91 0.18
C GLU A 47 -16.49 9.90 -0.83
N ASP A 48 -17.02 11.12 -0.87
CA ASP A 48 -16.38 12.22 -1.59
C ASP A 48 -14.95 12.45 -1.06
N PRO A 49 -13.90 12.37 -1.91
CA PRO A 49 -12.52 12.64 -1.52
C PRO A 49 -12.33 13.97 -0.76
N ALA A 50 -13.03 15.03 -1.15
CA ALA A 50 -12.93 16.33 -0.49
C ALA A 50 -13.47 16.28 0.95
N ARG A 51 -14.46 15.43 1.20
CA ARG A 51 -15.01 15.20 2.53
C ARG A 51 -14.07 14.35 3.38
N VAL A 52 -13.43 13.32 2.81
CA VAL A 52 -12.37 12.55 3.48
C VAL A 52 -11.26 13.50 3.92
N LEU A 53 -10.72 14.31 3.01
CA LEU A 53 -9.69 15.30 3.32
C LEU A 53 -10.15 16.32 4.39
N SER A 54 -11.40 16.79 4.32
CA SER A 54 -11.95 17.74 5.31
C SER A 54 -11.98 17.15 6.72
N LYS A 55 -12.33 15.87 6.86
CA LYS A 55 -12.32 15.15 8.13
C LYS A 55 -10.89 15.01 8.65
N LEU A 56 -9.96 14.54 7.82
CA LEU A 56 -8.55 14.38 8.19
C LEU A 56 -7.90 15.69 8.65
N LYS A 57 -8.21 16.81 7.97
CA LYS A 57 -7.74 18.14 8.38
C LYS A 57 -8.25 18.60 9.75
N LYS A 58 -9.42 18.10 10.18
CA LYS A 58 -10.00 18.42 11.50
C LYS A 58 -9.52 17.45 12.58
N GLN A 59 -9.34 16.18 12.19
CA GLN A 59 -8.99 15.09 13.06
C GLN A 59 -8.30 14.00 12.22
N SER A 60 -6.98 13.86 12.36
CA SER A 60 -6.20 12.92 11.54
C SER A 60 -6.56 11.46 11.82
N ASP A 61 -6.92 11.12 13.06
CA ASP A 61 -7.30 9.76 13.46
C ASP A 61 -8.79 9.43 13.21
N TYR A 62 -9.51 10.24 12.43
CA TYR A 62 -10.97 10.09 12.26
C TYR A 62 -11.38 8.70 11.75
N TYR A 63 -10.58 8.12 10.84
CA TYR A 63 -10.82 6.80 10.25
C TYR A 63 -9.94 5.69 10.86
N ASN A 64 -9.24 6.00 11.94
CA ASN A 64 -8.42 5.06 12.68
C ASN A 64 -9.13 4.67 13.99
N PHE A 65 -9.64 3.44 14.02
CA PHE A 65 -10.34 2.89 15.18
C PHE A 65 -9.44 2.02 16.06
N HIS A 66 -8.19 1.78 15.65
CA HIS A 66 -7.21 1.06 16.45
C HIS A 66 -6.64 1.99 17.52
N LYS A 67 -7.45 2.30 18.53
CA LYS A 67 -7.06 3.19 19.62
C LYS A 67 -6.50 2.38 20.78
N ARG A 68 -5.47 2.94 21.43
CA ARG A 68 -4.92 2.36 22.67
C ARG A 68 -5.99 2.25 23.74
N THR A 69 -6.02 1.11 24.40
CA THR A 69 -6.94 0.76 25.49
C THR A 69 -6.25 0.88 26.85
N VAL A 70 -7.03 0.71 27.92
CA VAL A 70 -6.47 0.63 29.29
C VAL A 70 -5.61 -0.62 29.45
N SER A 71 -5.94 -1.72 28.77
CA SER A 71 -5.13 -2.95 28.79
C SER A 71 -3.74 -2.71 28.22
N ASP A 72 -3.66 -2.06 27.05
CA ASP A 72 -2.38 -1.76 26.39
C ASP A 72 -1.46 -0.91 27.29
N PHE A 73 -2.04 -0.02 28.10
CA PHE A 73 -1.28 0.78 29.05
C PHE A 73 -0.77 -0.05 30.24
N VAL A 74 -1.55 -1.01 30.74
CA VAL A 74 -1.11 -1.94 31.80
C VAL A 74 0.04 -2.80 31.27
N ASP A 75 -0.07 -3.28 30.04
CA ASP A 75 0.97 -4.06 29.38
C ASP A 75 2.26 -3.22 29.21
N ASP A 76 2.15 -1.97 28.72
CA ASP A 76 3.28 -1.04 28.62
C ASP A 76 3.96 -0.78 29.98
N VAL A 77 3.19 -0.62 31.05
CA VAL A 77 3.74 -0.45 32.41
C VAL A 77 4.47 -1.70 32.86
N SER A 78 3.95 -2.89 32.53
CA SER A 78 4.57 -4.16 32.89
C SER A 78 5.91 -4.39 32.16
N GLU A 79 6.01 -3.97 30.90
CA GLU A 79 7.20 -4.16 30.07
C GLU A 79 8.26 -3.06 30.27
N LYS A 80 7.83 -1.79 30.33
CA LYS A 80 8.72 -0.62 30.27
C LYS A 80 8.86 0.10 31.61
N GLY A 81 8.01 -0.23 32.58
CA GLY A 81 7.91 0.46 33.86
C GLY A 81 7.06 1.73 33.81
N TRP A 82 6.50 2.10 34.97
CA TRP A 82 5.52 3.19 35.09
C TRP A 82 6.00 4.54 34.56
N SER A 83 7.23 4.95 34.90
CA SER A 83 7.78 6.24 34.49
C SER A 83 7.94 6.36 32.97
N ALA A 84 8.45 5.30 32.33
CA ALA A 84 8.65 5.27 30.88
C ALA A 84 7.32 5.22 30.12
N ALA A 85 6.36 4.40 30.58
CA ALA A 85 5.03 4.32 29.97
C ALA A 85 4.26 5.66 30.04
N VAL A 86 4.35 6.38 31.16
CA VAL A 86 3.73 7.71 31.30
C VAL A 86 4.44 8.76 30.44
N ALA A 87 5.77 8.73 30.38
CA ALA A 87 6.54 9.65 29.55
C ALA A 87 6.23 9.48 28.05
N ASP A 88 6.18 8.23 27.58
CA ASP A 88 5.81 7.90 26.19
C ASP A 88 4.39 8.40 25.87
N ARG A 89 3.41 8.09 26.72
CA ARG A 89 2.03 8.57 26.54
C ARG A 89 1.94 10.09 26.50
N LYS A 90 2.71 10.79 27.34
CA LYS A 90 2.76 12.25 27.36
C LYS A 90 3.37 12.80 26.06
N MET A 91 4.45 12.21 25.58
CA MET A 91 5.10 12.60 24.33
C MET A 91 4.14 12.52 23.13
N TRP A 92 3.41 11.41 22.98
CA TRP A 92 2.41 11.26 21.91
C TRP A 92 1.25 12.26 22.02
N ALA A 93 0.79 12.53 23.25
CA ALA A 93 -0.24 13.54 23.50
C ALA A 93 0.23 14.95 23.13
N GLU A 94 1.49 15.30 23.40
CA GLU A 94 2.10 16.58 23.03
C GLU A 94 2.28 16.72 21.52
N MET A 95 2.68 15.65 20.84
CA MET A 95 2.76 15.60 19.36
C MET A 95 1.39 15.63 18.68
N LYS A 96 0.30 15.42 19.44
CA LYS A 96 -1.08 15.32 18.93
C LYS A 96 -1.22 14.29 17.81
N MET A 97 -0.48 13.19 17.93
CA MET A 97 -0.53 12.07 16.98
C MET A 97 -0.99 10.79 17.68
N SER A 98 -1.66 9.91 16.95
CA SER A 98 -1.94 8.58 17.46
C SER A 98 -0.67 7.71 17.34
N PRO A 99 -0.28 6.95 18.38
CA PRO A 99 0.83 6.00 18.28
C PRO A 99 0.52 4.79 17.37
N THR A 100 -0.73 4.64 16.92
CA THR A 100 -1.19 3.59 16.01
C THR A 100 -1.43 4.12 14.58
N ASP A 101 -0.88 5.28 14.25
CA ASP A 101 -1.12 5.99 12.98
C ASP A 101 -0.18 5.49 11.87
N LEU A 102 -0.42 4.27 11.38
CA LEU A 102 0.28 3.74 10.20
C LEU A 102 -0.36 4.21 8.88
N ALA A 103 -1.66 4.53 8.90
CA ALA A 103 -2.41 5.13 7.81
C ALA A 103 -3.63 5.88 8.38
N ASP A 104 -3.80 7.14 7.99
CA ASP A 104 -4.89 7.98 8.50
C ASP A 104 -6.28 7.49 8.05
N VAL A 105 -6.34 6.74 6.95
CA VAL A 105 -7.56 6.12 6.42
C VAL A 105 -7.36 4.61 6.29
N SER A 106 -8.19 3.85 7.00
CA SER A 106 -8.11 2.39 7.07
C SER A 106 -9.09 1.69 6.12
N GLY A 107 -9.05 0.36 6.09
CA GLY A 107 -10.00 -0.49 5.37
C GLY A 107 -11.46 -0.37 5.85
N TYR A 108 -11.71 0.42 6.90
CA TYR A 108 -13.07 0.84 7.24
C TYR A 108 -13.70 1.74 6.15
N THR A 109 -12.89 2.61 5.54
CA THR A 109 -13.33 3.56 4.51
C THR A 109 -12.86 3.15 3.13
N TYR A 110 -11.69 2.51 3.03
CA TYR A 110 -11.13 2.07 1.77
C TYR A 110 -11.45 0.62 1.45
N THR A 111 -11.86 0.40 0.20
CA THR A 111 -11.80 -0.88 -0.48
C THR A 111 -10.50 -0.95 -1.26
N TYR A 112 -9.72 -2.01 -1.03
CA TYR A 112 -8.45 -2.22 -1.74
C TYR A 112 -8.69 -2.92 -3.07
N LEU A 113 -8.25 -2.31 -4.15
CA LEU A 113 -8.49 -2.78 -5.51
C LEU A 113 -7.21 -3.32 -6.13
N MET A 114 -7.37 -4.40 -6.91
CA MET A 114 -6.34 -4.93 -7.80
C MET A 114 -6.86 -4.88 -9.23
N ASN A 115 -6.19 -4.11 -10.09
CA ASN A 115 -6.60 -3.86 -11.48
C ASN A 115 -8.08 -3.42 -11.60
N GLY A 116 -8.50 -2.53 -10.70
CA GLY A 116 -9.88 -2.02 -10.64
C GLY A 116 -10.92 -3.01 -10.12
N GLN A 117 -10.53 -4.22 -9.73
CA GLN A 117 -11.41 -5.22 -9.14
C GLN A 117 -11.34 -5.15 -7.61
N ALA A 118 -12.52 -5.15 -6.97
CA ALA A 118 -12.63 -5.31 -5.53
C ALA A 118 -12.17 -6.72 -5.10
N PRO A 119 -11.90 -6.96 -3.80
CA PRO A 119 -11.38 -8.24 -3.33
C PRO A 119 -12.25 -9.45 -3.69
N ASN A 120 -13.58 -9.26 -3.77
CA ASN A 120 -14.53 -10.30 -4.20
C ASN A 120 -14.58 -10.53 -5.72
N GLY A 121 -13.98 -9.64 -6.52
CA GLY A 121 -13.89 -9.76 -7.97
C GLY A 121 -12.87 -10.81 -8.43
N ASN A 122 -11.97 -11.26 -7.54
CA ASN A 122 -11.00 -12.33 -7.79
C ASN A 122 -10.19 -12.14 -9.08
N TRP A 123 -9.43 -11.04 -9.17
CA TRP A 123 -8.51 -10.86 -10.29
C TRP A 123 -7.62 -12.09 -10.46
N THR A 124 -7.52 -12.59 -11.68
CA THR A 124 -6.80 -13.84 -11.99
C THR A 124 -5.83 -13.60 -13.14
N GLY A 125 -4.54 -13.87 -12.90
CA GLY A 125 -3.52 -13.95 -13.94
C GLY A 125 -3.30 -15.41 -14.37
N ILE A 126 -3.85 -15.80 -15.52
CA ILE A 126 -3.75 -17.18 -16.02
C ILE A 126 -2.33 -17.47 -16.53
N PHE A 127 -1.78 -18.63 -16.22
CA PHE A 127 -0.47 -19.08 -16.71
C PHE A 127 -0.48 -20.59 -16.96
N LYS A 128 0.49 -21.07 -17.75
CA LYS A 128 0.73 -22.49 -17.93
C LYS A 128 1.83 -22.97 -16.97
N PRO A 129 1.75 -24.21 -16.46
CA PRO A 129 2.82 -24.78 -15.64
C PRO A 129 4.18 -24.65 -16.34
N GLY A 130 5.16 -24.09 -15.64
CA GLY A 130 6.52 -23.86 -16.15
C GLY A 130 6.77 -22.48 -16.76
N GLU A 131 5.73 -21.67 -17.02
CA GLU A 131 5.91 -20.28 -17.48
C GLU A 131 6.56 -19.41 -16.40
N LYS A 132 7.57 -18.64 -16.81
CA LYS A 132 8.15 -17.55 -16.02
C LYS A 132 7.39 -16.26 -16.30
N ILE A 133 6.68 -15.79 -15.29
CA ILE A 133 5.81 -14.61 -15.38
C ILE A 133 6.49 -13.39 -14.78
N ARG A 134 6.48 -12.26 -15.51
CA ARG A 134 6.83 -10.95 -14.96
C ARG A 134 5.58 -10.24 -14.45
N LEU A 135 5.53 -9.94 -13.15
CA LEU A 135 4.49 -9.10 -12.57
C LEU A 135 5.01 -7.66 -12.44
N ARG A 136 4.29 -6.71 -13.02
CA ARG A 136 4.58 -5.27 -12.97
C ARG A 136 3.66 -4.62 -11.95
N PHE A 137 4.10 -4.61 -10.70
CA PHE A 137 3.35 -3.97 -9.62
C PHE A 137 3.46 -2.45 -9.69
N ILE A 138 2.34 -1.76 -9.49
CA ILE A 138 2.23 -0.32 -9.37
C ILE A 138 1.33 -0.04 -8.17
N ASN A 139 1.78 0.79 -7.24
CA ASN A 139 0.92 1.34 -6.20
C ASN A 139 0.48 2.75 -6.62
N GLY A 140 -0.76 2.88 -7.07
CA GLY A 140 -1.39 4.18 -7.36
C GLY A 140 -2.54 4.48 -6.40
N SER A 141 -2.35 4.12 -5.14
CA SER A 141 -3.29 4.45 -4.08
C SER A 141 -3.05 5.85 -3.53
N ALA A 142 -4.10 6.46 -2.97
CA ALA A 142 -4.01 7.77 -2.37
C ALA A 142 -3.28 7.77 -1.02
N MET A 143 -3.31 6.63 -0.30
CA MET A 143 -2.74 6.55 1.05
C MET A 143 -2.20 5.16 1.43
N THR A 144 -2.64 4.10 0.77
CA THR A 144 -2.38 2.73 1.23
C THR A 144 -0.97 2.23 0.87
N TYR A 145 -0.26 1.68 1.86
CA TYR A 145 0.92 0.87 1.63
C TYR A 145 0.52 -0.61 1.52
N PHE A 146 0.96 -1.30 0.47
CA PHE A 146 0.62 -2.70 0.24
C PHE A 146 1.81 -3.61 0.51
N ASP A 147 1.62 -4.59 1.39
CA ASP A 147 2.52 -5.75 1.47
C ASP A 147 2.05 -6.81 0.47
N VAL A 148 2.94 -7.24 -0.42
CA VAL A 148 2.61 -8.19 -1.48
C VAL A 148 3.41 -9.48 -1.30
N ARG A 149 2.69 -10.59 -1.26
CA ARG A 149 3.25 -11.95 -1.22
C ARG A 149 2.38 -12.93 -2.01
N ILE A 150 3.00 -13.99 -2.53
CA ILE A 150 2.29 -15.12 -3.13
C ILE A 150 2.57 -16.35 -2.26
N PRO A 151 1.56 -16.94 -1.59
CA PRO A 151 1.78 -18.07 -0.70
C PRO A 151 2.52 -19.23 -1.39
N GLY A 152 3.62 -19.68 -0.78
CA GLY A 152 4.43 -20.79 -1.30
C GLY A 152 5.30 -20.46 -2.51
N LEU A 153 5.38 -19.19 -2.93
CA LEU A 153 6.16 -18.78 -4.09
C LEU A 153 7.08 -17.59 -3.77
N LYS A 154 8.38 -17.79 -3.93
CA LYS A 154 9.35 -16.69 -3.92
C LYS A 154 9.25 -15.88 -5.21
N MET A 155 9.33 -14.56 -5.07
CA MET A 155 9.45 -13.63 -6.17
C MET A 155 10.91 -13.20 -6.35
N THR A 156 11.25 -12.69 -7.54
CA THR A 156 12.56 -12.11 -7.80
C THR A 156 12.36 -10.68 -8.30
N VAL A 157 12.82 -9.70 -7.51
CA VAL A 157 12.76 -8.28 -7.89
C VAL A 157 13.89 -8.00 -8.87
N VAL A 158 13.54 -7.55 -10.07
CA VAL A 158 14.48 -7.27 -11.17
C VAL A 158 14.48 -5.81 -11.62
N ALA A 159 13.47 -5.04 -11.23
CA ALA A 159 13.37 -3.61 -11.51
C ALA A 159 12.60 -2.89 -10.40
N ALA A 160 12.93 -1.62 -10.17
CA ALA A 160 12.22 -0.69 -9.30
C ALA A 160 12.20 0.69 -9.97
N ASP A 161 11.05 1.38 -9.95
CA ASP A 161 10.84 2.72 -10.53
C ASP A 161 11.37 2.88 -11.97
N GLY A 162 11.13 1.85 -12.78
CA GLY A 162 11.51 1.81 -14.18
C GLY A 162 12.99 1.49 -14.45
N GLN A 163 13.82 1.34 -13.41
CA GLN A 163 15.24 1.00 -13.50
C GLN A 163 15.49 -0.47 -13.16
N TYR A 164 16.43 -1.11 -13.85
CA TYR A 164 16.87 -2.45 -13.47
C TYR A 164 17.66 -2.41 -12.17
N VAL A 165 17.47 -3.43 -11.34
CA VAL A 165 18.22 -3.63 -10.11
C VAL A 165 18.96 -4.95 -10.15
N LYS A 166 19.94 -5.12 -9.27
CA LYS A 166 20.51 -6.44 -9.02
C LYS A 166 19.39 -7.35 -8.53
N ALA A 167 19.21 -8.51 -9.16
CA ALA A 167 18.15 -9.43 -8.82
C ALA A 167 18.19 -9.84 -7.34
N VAL A 168 17.06 -9.69 -6.64
CA VAL A 168 16.90 -10.08 -5.23
C VAL A 168 15.70 -11.01 -5.11
N SER A 169 15.91 -12.18 -4.49
CA SER A 169 14.81 -13.11 -4.20
C SER A 169 14.16 -12.75 -2.86
N VAL A 170 12.83 -12.64 -2.86
CA VAL A 170 12.03 -12.21 -1.71
C VAL A 170 10.78 -13.08 -1.57
N ASP A 171 10.30 -13.24 -0.33
CA ASP A 171 9.00 -13.84 -0.05
C ASP A 171 7.88 -12.78 -0.05
N GLU A 172 8.23 -11.54 0.29
CA GLU A 172 7.33 -10.40 0.41
C GLU A 172 8.07 -9.10 0.05
N PHE A 173 7.35 -8.09 -0.44
CA PHE A 173 7.84 -6.72 -0.59
C PHE A 173 6.74 -5.72 -0.22
N ARG A 174 7.16 -4.49 0.11
CA ARG A 174 6.31 -3.32 0.35
C ARG A 174 6.77 -2.18 -0.55
#